data_AF-A0A3E5ENQ8-F1
#
_entry.id   AF-A0A3E5ENQ8-F1
#
_cell.length_a   1.000
_cell.length_b   1.000
_cell.length_c   1.000
_cell.angle_alpha   90.00
_cell.angle_beta   90.00
_cell.angle_gamma   90.00
#
_symmetry.space_group_name_H-M   'P 1'
#
loop_
_entity.id
_entity.type
_entity.pdbx_description
1 polymer ?
#
loop_
_entity_poly.entity_id
_entity_poly.type
_entity_poly.pdbx_seq_one_letter_code
_entity_poly.pdbx_strand_id
1 'polypeptide(L)'
;MNSNKKVYYVYVENGKAVITEEAPDFDKVHDYMLMKADGIELFMGVHKNQDDLMLPDKPIDVATMLINAEVSADLGDKEPLTCPKYDTNQLREIADHLLVYCKAQERGCKDACCENYKSESV
;
A
#
# COMPACT_ATOMS: atom_id res chain seq x y z
N MET A 1 5.75 -30.17 28.83
CA MET A 1 7.03 -29.91 28.16
C MET A 1 7.07 -28.43 27.81
N ASN A 2 7.98 -27.67 28.43
CA ASN A 2 8.18 -26.24 28.16
C ASN A 2 8.67 -26.08 26.72
N SER A 3 7.80 -25.71 25.80
CA SER A 3 8.21 -25.31 24.45
C SER A 3 8.76 -23.88 24.52
N ASN A 4 10.00 -23.73 24.98
CA ASN A 4 10.78 -22.52 24.71
C ASN A 4 11.04 -22.49 23.20
N LYS A 5 10.04 -22.07 22.43
CA LYS A 5 10.19 -21.80 21.00
C LYS A 5 11.10 -20.58 20.90
N LYS A 6 12.37 -20.82 20.58
CA LYS A 6 13.32 -19.74 20.31
C LYS A 6 12.80 -18.90 19.15
N VAL A 7 12.88 -17.59 19.31
CA VAL A 7 12.50 -16.60 18.32
C VAL A 7 13.75 -15.81 17.98
N TYR A 8 14.02 -15.63 16.70
CA TYR A 8 15.11 -14.79 16.20
C TYR A 8 14.54 -13.62 15.41
N TYR A 9 15.07 -12.43 15.65
CA TYR A 9 14.84 -11.25 14.86
C TYR A 9 15.97 -11.11 13.84
N VAL A 10 15.60 -10.88 12.58
CA VAL A 10 16.53 -10.65 11.49
C VAL A 10 16.21 -9.29 10.87
N TYR A 11 17.18 -8.39 10.83
CA TYR A 11 17.01 -7.05 10.26
C TYR A 11 18.31 -6.54 9.66
N VAL A 12 18.26 -5.39 8.98
CA VAL A 12 19.44 -4.74 8.41
C VAL A 12 19.81 -3.53 9.25
N GLU A 13 21.06 -3.48 9.68
CA GLU A 13 21.63 -2.34 10.40
C GLU A 13 22.96 -1.97 9.75
N ASN A 14 23.12 -0.70 9.36
CA ASN A 14 24.32 -0.20 8.68
C ASN A 14 24.71 -1.02 7.43
N GLY A 15 23.71 -1.49 6.67
CA GLY A 15 23.91 -2.29 5.47
C GLY A 15 24.33 -3.75 5.72
N LYS A 16 24.28 -4.22 6.97
CA LYS A 16 24.59 -5.61 7.34
C LYS A 16 23.37 -6.28 7.94
N ALA A 17 23.18 -7.57 7.62
CA ALA A 17 22.17 -8.38 8.27
C ALA A 17 22.59 -8.71 9.72
N VAL A 18 21.68 -8.48 10.66
CA VAL A 18 21.80 -8.81 12.08
C VAL A 18 20.79 -9.90 12.40
N ILE A 19 21.21 -10.91 13.17
CA ILE A 19 20.35 -12.00 13.66
C ILE A 19 20.52 -12.06 15.18
N THR A 20 19.43 -11.92 15.94
CA THR A 20 19.47 -11.85 17.41
C THR A 20 18.24 -12.49 18.05
N GLU A 21 18.38 -13.06 19.25
CA GLU A 21 17.26 -13.52 20.08
C GLU A 21 16.62 -12.36 20.88
N GLU A 22 17.32 -11.23 20.99
CA GLU A 22 16.84 -10.03 21.68
C GLU A 22 15.98 -9.19 20.74
N ALA A 23 14.83 -8.72 21.25
CA ALA A 23 13.97 -7.83 20.49
C ALA A 23 14.71 -6.51 20.16
N PRO A 24 14.76 -6.09 18.89
CA PRO A 24 15.38 -4.83 18.52
C PRO A 24 14.56 -3.64 19.00
N ASP A 25 15.17 -2.46 18.97
CA ASP A 25 14.47 -1.20 19.12
C ASP A 25 13.59 -0.97 17.87
N PHE A 26 12.31 -1.32 17.96
CA PHE A 26 11.37 -1.24 16.85
C PHE A 26 11.07 0.19 16.40
N ASP A 27 11.44 1.21 17.20
CA ASP A 27 11.38 2.62 16.79
C ASP A 27 12.49 2.97 15.78
N LYS A 28 13.57 2.18 15.75
CA LYS A 28 14.71 2.35 14.82
C LYS A 28 14.72 1.32 13.71
N VAL A 29 14.23 0.11 13.99
CA VAL A 29 14.21 -1.01 13.05
C VAL A 29 12.79 -1.18 12.51
N HIS A 30 12.54 -0.61 11.34
CA HIS A 30 11.22 -0.59 10.72
C HIS A 30 10.90 -1.84 9.89
N ASP A 31 11.94 -2.51 9.39
CA ASP A 31 11.85 -3.72 8.58
C ASP A 31 12.61 -4.85 9.27
N TYR A 32 11.90 -5.90 9.66
CA TYR A 32 12.49 -7.07 10.31
C TYR A 32 11.71 -8.35 10.02
N MET A 33 12.37 -9.48 10.20
CA MET A 33 11.83 -10.81 10.04
C MET A 33 11.93 -11.57 11.36
N LEU A 34 10.84 -12.20 11.75
CA LEU A 34 10.72 -13.06 12.91
C LEU A 34 10.86 -14.53 12.46
N MET A 35 11.93 -15.19 12.86
CA MET A 35 12.10 -16.63 12.66
C MET A 35 11.72 -17.39 13.93
N LYS A 36 10.77 -18.29 13.80
CA LYS A 36 10.29 -19.19 14.86
C LYS A 36 10.56 -20.64 14.44
N ALA A 37 10.48 -21.57 15.39
CA ALA A 37 10.67 -23.00 15.10
C ALA A 37 9.65 -23.56 14.09
N ASP A 38 8.49 -22.92 13.95
CA ASP A 38 7.35 -23.32 13.13
C ASP A 38 7.12 -22.44 11.89
N GLY A 39 7.97 -21.44 11.63
CA GLY A 39 7.81 -20.59 10.46
C GLY A 39 8.59 -19.28 10.50
N ILE A 40 8.41 -18.49 9.45
CA ILE A 40 9.04 -17.17 9.26
C ILE A 40 7.92 -16.14 9.02
N GLU A 41 7.95 -15.03 9.76
CA GLU A 41 7.05 -13.90 9.60
C GLU A 41 7.85 -12.65 9.20
N LEU A 42 7.41 -11.92 8.19
CA LEU A 42 8.08 -10.72 7.70
C LEU A 42 7.26 -9.47 8.05
N PHE A 43 7.92 -8.46 8.60
CA PHE A 43 7.32 -7.18 8.97
C PHE A 43 8.05 -6.06 8.22
N MET A 44 7.33 -5.35 7.35
CA MET A 44 7.85 -4.24 6.56
C MET A 44 7.10 -2.95 6.91
N GLY A 45 7.83 -1.88 7.23
CA GLY A 45 7.32 -0.53 7.43
C GLY A 45 6.45 -0.33 8.67
N VAL A 46 6.79 -0.94 9.81
CA VAL A 46 5.91 -1.02 11.01
C VAL A 46 5.65 0.32 11.73
N HIS A 47 6.25 1.43 11.29
CA HIS A 47 5.76 2.78 11.62
C HIS A 47 5.54 3.59 10.34
N LYS A 48 4.36 3.46 9.77
CA LYS A 48 3.74 4.61 9.10
C LYS A 48 3.01 5.37 10.19
N ASN A 49 3.61 6.45 10.69
CA ASN A 49 2.80 7.49 11.33
C ASN A 49 1.72 7.83 10.31
N GLN A 50 0.46 7.46 10.60
CA GLN A 50 -0.68 7.83 9.75
C GLN A 50 -0.78 9.36 9.59
N ASP A 51 -0.09 10.11 10.47
CA ASP A 51 0.00 11.57 10.49
C ASP A 51 0.86 12.18 9.36
N ASP A 52 1.73 11.42 8.70
CA ASP A 52 2.55 11.95 7.57
C ASP A 52 1.84 11.86 6.20
N LEU A 53 0.67 11.21 6.14
CA LEU A 53 -0.24 11.33 5.00
C LEU A 53 -1.16 12.53 5.26
N MET A 54 -0.60 13.74 5.12
CA MET A 54 -1.38 14.98 5.12
C MET A 54 -2.46 14.88 4.02
N LEU A 55 -3.66 14.48 4.43
CA LEU A 55 -4.82 14.55 3.55
C LEU A 55 -5.02 16.03 3.17
N PRO A 56 -5.39 16.32 1.92
CA PRO A 56 -5.60 17.68 1.47
C PRO A 56 -6.67 18.37 2.35
N ASP A 57 -6.43 19.64 2.71
CA ASP A 57 -7.35 20.46 3.54
C ASP A 57 -8.78 20.58 2.95
N LYS A 58 -8.93 20.24 1.68
CA LYS A 58 -10.22 20.21 0.96
C LYS A 58 -10.38 18.87 0.26
N PRO A 59 -11.62 18.34 0.17
CA PRO A 59 -11.89 17.18 -0.65
C PRO A 59 -11.46 17.46 -2.08
N ILE A 60 -10.61 16.58 -2.62
CA ILE A 60 -10.21 16.63 -4.01
C ILE A 60 -11.40 16.19 -4.86
N ASP A 61 -11.75 16.98 -5.88
CA ASP A 61 -12.69 16.55 -6.91
C ASP A 61 -11.98 15.58 -7.87
N VAL A 62 -11.87 14.33 -7.40
CA VAL A 62 -11.20 13.24 -8.11
C VAL A 62 -11.84 12.98 -9.47
N ALA A 63 -13.16 13.16 -9.60
CA ALA A 63 -13.87 12.97 -10.84
C ALA A 63 -13.40 13.98 -11.90
N THR A 64 -13.38 15.27 -11.56
CA THR A 64 -12.89 16.33 -12.46
C THR A 64 -11.40 16.16 -12.79
N MET A 65 -10.58 15.72 -11.82
CA MET A 65 -9.17 15.41 -12.07
C MET A 65 -8.96 14.28 -13.06
N LEU A 66 -9.73 13.20 -12.96
CA LEU A 66 -9.61 12.05 -13.87
C LEU A 66 -10.12 12.38 -15.27
N ILE A 67 -11.22 13.13 -15.38
CA ILE A 67 -11.81 13.54 -16.67
C ILE A 67 -10.86 14.47 -17.44
N ASN A 68 -10.22 15.41 -16.74
CA ASN A 68 -9.31 16.38 -17.34
C ASN A 68 -7.84 15.93 -17.33
N ALA A 69 -7.56 14.69 -16.94
CA ALA A 69 -6.20 14.19 -16.97
C ALA A 69 -5.74 14.06 -18.43
N GLU A 70 -4.65 14.72 -18.78
CA GLU A 70 -4.05 14.66 -20.10
C GLU A 70 -2.66 14.05 -20.02
N VAL A 71 -2.25 13.39 -21.10
CA VAL A 71 -0.87 12.96 -21.32
C VAL A 71 -0.34 13.68 -22.54
N SER A 72 0.88 14.20 -22.43
CA SER A 72 1.61 14.80 -23.54
C SER A 72 2.64 13.81 -24.07
N ALA A 73 2.67 13.64 -25.39
CA ALA A 73 3.77 12.97 -26.07
C ALA A 73 4.66 14.04 -26.71
N ASP A 74 5.95 14.00 -26.38
CA ASP A 74 6.95 14.87 -27.01
C ASP A 74 7.27 14.32 -28.40
N LEU A 75 6.95 15.11 -29.43
CA LEU A 75 7.17 14.75 -30.83
C LEU A 75 8.44 15.41 -31.41
N GLY A 76 9.33 15.94 -30.56
CA GLY A 76 10.57 16.59 -30.98
C GLY A 76 10.32 18.00 -31.49
N ASP A 77 10.64 18.29 -32.76
CA ASP A 77 10.50 19.63 -33.35
C ASP A 77 9.04 20.07 -33.61
N LYS A 78 8.06 19.27 -33.19
CA LYS A 78 6.63 19.56 -33.34
C LYS A 78 5.98 19.82 -31.99
N GLU A 79 4.92 20.61 -32.02
CA GLU A 79 4.13 20.93 -30.83
C GLU A 79 3.67 19.63 -30.13
N PRO A 80 3.76 19.56 -28.79
CA PRO A 80 3.41 18.35 -28.04
C PRO A 80 1.98 17.94 -28.31
N LEU A 81 1.77 16.65 -28.58
CA LEU A 81 0.42 16.12 -28.74
C LEU A 81 -0.14 15.82 -27.35
N THR A 82 -1.16 16.57 -26.94
CA THR A 82 -1.94 16.28 -25.74
C THR A 82 -3.17 15.46 -26.08
N CYS A 83 -3.40 14.39 -25.34
CA CYS A 83 -4.63 13.60 -25.43
C CYS A 83 -5.13 13.25 -24.02
N PRO A 84 -6.45 13.00 -23.87
CA PRO A 84 -6.99 12.51 -22.60
C PRO A 84 -6.24 11.24 -22.18
N LYS A 85 -5.87 11.20 -20.90
CA LYS A 85 -5.11 10.10 -20.31
C LYS A 85 -5.94 8.81 -20.23
N TYR A 86 -7.26 8.93 -20.10
CA TYR A 86 -8.17 7.80 -19.94
C TYR A 86 -9.26 7.85 -21.00
N ASP A 87 -9.55 6.70 -21.62
CA ASP A 87 -10.73 6.54 -22.46
C ASP A 87 -12.01 6.29 -21.63
N THR A 88 -13.17 6.29 -22.29
CA THR A 88 -14.46 6.12 -21.63
C THR A 88 -14.61 4.78 -20.90
N ASN A 89 -13.99 3.70 -21.40
CA ASN A 89 -14.04 2.39 -20.73
C ASN A 89 -13.17 2.39 -19.47
N GLN A 90 -11.98 2.98 -19.54
CA GLN A 90 -11.09 3.13 -18.39
C GLN A 90 -11.71 4.00 -17.30
N LEU A 91 -12.35 5.11 -17.67
CA LEU A 91 -13.09 5.94 -16.72
C LEU A 91 -14.24 5.17 -16.05
N ARG A 92 -14.93 4.29 -16.79
CA ARG A 92 -15.97 3.42 -16.23
C ARG A 92 -15.40 2.42 -15.22
N GLU A 93 -14.29 1.77 -15.55
CA GLU A 93 -13.61 0.82 -14.65
C GLU A 93 -13.14 1.50 -13.36
N ILE A 94 -12.57 2.71 -13.46
CA ILE A 94 -12.18 3.51 -12.28
C ILE A 94 -13.40 3.85 -11.43
N ALA A 95 -14.53 4.24 -12.04
CA ALA A 95 -15.76 4.55 -11.32
C ALA A 95 -16.33 3.31 -10.58
N ASP A 96 -16.31 2.14 -11.22
CA ASP A 96 -16.76 0.89 -10.59
C ASP A 96 -15.86 0.51 -9.41
N HIS A 97 -14.55 0.64 -9.54
CA HIS A 97 -13.61 0.41 -8.44
C HIS A 97 -13.82 1.37 -7.26
N LEU A 98 -14.00 2.66 -7.53
CA LEU A 98 -14.29 3.65 -6.49
C LEU A 98 -15.61 3.34 -5.78
N LEU A 99 -16.64 2.92 -6.52
CA LEU A 99 -17.93 2.55 -5.93
C LEU A 99 -17.81 1.32 -5.01
N VAL A 100 -17.06 0.30 -5.42
CA VAL A 100 -16.78 -0.88 -4.58
C VAL A 100 -16.05 -0.47 -3.31
N TYR A 101 -15.03 0.39 -3.44
CA TYR A 101 -14.27 0.91 -2.30
C TYR A 101 -15.14 1.69 -1.32
N CYS A 102 -15.96 2.64 -1.79
CA CYS A 102 -16.88 3.41 -0.94
C CYS A 102 -17.87 2.50 -0.20
N LYS A 103 -18.45 1.51 -0.88
CA LYS A 103 -19.35 0.53 -0.26
C LYS A 103 -18.66 -0.32 0.81
N ALA A 104 -17.38 -0.62 0.64
CA ALA A 104 -16.60 -1.34 1.65
C ALA A 104 -16.32 -0.44 2.88
N GLN A 105 -16.00 0.83 2.67
CA GLN A 105 -15.80 1.81 3.75
C GLN A 105 -17.08 2.07 4.55
N GLU A 106 -18.24 2.21 3.89
CA GLU A 106 -19.55 2.38 4.55
C GLU A 106 -19.91 1.22 5.49
N ARG A 107 -19.42 0.00 5.18
CA ARG A 107 -19.59 -1.19 6.02
C ARG A 107 -18.61 -1.27 7.20
N GLY A 108 -17.79 -0.24 7.41
CA GLY A 108 -16.81 -0.19 8.49
C GLY A 108 -15.53 -0.99 8.25
N CYS A 109 -15.28 -1.46 7.02
CA CYS A 109 -13.98 -2.01 6.66
C CYS A 109 -12.97 -0.86 6.52
N LYS A 110 -12.19 -0.64 7.58
CA LYS A 110 -11.06 0.32 7.58
C LYS A 110 -10.01 0.00 6.51
N ASP A 111 -9.93 -1.25 6.08
CA ASP A 111 -8.99 -1.72 5.07
C ASP A 111 -9.70 -2.46 3.94
N ALA A 112 -10.37 -1.74 3.04
CA ALA A 112 -10.89 -2.34 1.80
C ALA A 112 -9.79 -2.84 0.84
N CYS A 113 -8.51 -2.58 1.17
CA CYS A 113 -7.33 -3.05 0.42
C CYS A 113 -6.52 -4.13 1.13
N CYS A 114 -6.88 -4.58 2.35
CA CYS A 114 -6.12 -5.63 3.02
C CYS A 114 -6.81 -6.98 2.87
N GLU A 115 -6.24 -7.80 1.99
CA GLU A 115 -6.23 -9.26 2.03
C GLU A 115 -7.42 -9.94 2.75
N ASN A 116 -8.59 -10.01 2.10
CA ASN A 116 -9.54 -11.13 2.25
C ASN A 116 -10.79 -11.03 1.38
N TYR A 117 -10.74 -10.38 0.21
CA TYR A 117 -11.77 -10.65 -0.81
C TYR A 117 -11.44 -11.97 -1.50
N LYS A 118 -11.59 -13.08 -0.78
CA LYS A 118 -11.90 -14.34 -1.45
C LYS A 118 -13.25 -14.10 -2.10
N SER A 119 -13.27 -14.02 -3.42
CA SER A 119 -14.48 -14.14 -4.20
C SER A 119 -15.12 -15.48 -3.84
N GLU A 120 -16.05 -15.49 -2.89
CA GLU A 120 -17.01 -16.57 -2.80
C GLU A 120 -17.90 -16.44 -4.04
N SER A 121 -17.55 -17.23 -5.04
CA SER A 121 -18.41 -17.59 -6.14
C SER A 121 -19.69 -18.20 -5.55
N VAL A 122 -20.82 -17.55 -5.78
CA VAL A 122 -22.15 -18.14 -5.70
C VAL A 122 -22.83 -17.92 -7.04
#